data_AF-A0ABD1VFL9-F1
#
_entry.id   AF-A0ABD1VFL9-F1
#
_cell.length_a   1.000
_cell.length_b   1.000
_cell.length_c   1.000
_cell.angle_alpha   90.00
_cell.angle_beta   90.00
_cell.angle_gamma   90.00
#
_symmetry.space_group_name_H-M   'P 1'
#
loop_
_entity.id
_entity.type
_entity.pdbx_description
1 polymer ?
#
loop_
_entity_poly.entity_id
_entity_poly.type
_entity_poly.pdbx_seq_one_letter_code
_entity_poly.pdbx_strand_id
1 'polypeptide(L)'
;MYLCQPAHFLDYLVCNSSHKPPLIITDPRFDVLCARIVKYYSLKRFVEKTEKDVREWGAAHEGANFHYSSGMQAIMLALGVCEKVSVYGFGKSALAKHHYHTNQKAELSLHDYEAEYDFYHDLVKRPQLEDTTGLRTDRSLIWENSLV
;
A
#
# COMPACT_ATOMS: atom_id res chain seq x y z
N MET A 1 9.84 5.76 -14.09
CA MET A 1 10.30 5.91 -12.69
C MET A 1 9.09 6.24 -11.83
N TYR A 2 8.87 5.57 -10.71
CA TYR A 2 7.78 5.90 -9.79
C TYR A 2 8.19 7.09 -8.91
N LEU A 3 7.45 8.19 -8.99
CA LEU A 3 7.73 9.41 -8.23
C LEU A 3 6.68 9.57 -7.13
N CYS A 4 7.08 9.35 -5.87
CA CYS A 4 6.20 9.53 -4.70
C CYS A 4 6.77 10.50 -3.66
N GLN A 5 7.98 11.02 -3.89
CA GLN A 5 8.62 12.02 -3.03
C GLN A 5 9.23 13.12 -3.89
N PRO A 6 9.32 14.37 -3.40
CA PRO A 6 9.98 15.47 -4.11
C PRO A 6 11.40 15.13 -4.59
N ALA A 7 12.16 14.35 -3.80
CA ALA A 7 13.50 13.90 -4.16
C ALA A 7 13.53 13.11 -5.48
N HIS A 8 12.49 12.33 -5.78
CA HIS A 8 12.46 11.53 -7.01
C HIS A 8 12.38 12.41 -8.28
N PHE A 9 11.90 13.66 -8.18
CA PHE A 9 11.94 14.59 -9.31
C PHE A 9 13.38 14.97 -9.68
N LEU A 10 14.26 15.12 -8.68
CA LEU A 10 15.67 15.38 -8.94
C LEU A 10 16.33 14.18 -9.61
N ASP A 11 16.07 12.97 -9.12
CA ASP A 11 16.56 11.74 -9.74
C ASP A 11 16.10 11.62 -11.19
N TYR A 12 14.83 11.93 -11.44
CA TYR A 12 14.28 11.96 -12.80
C TYR A 12 15.02 12.98 -13.67
N LEU A 13 15.25 14.21 -13.20
CA LEU A 13 15.97 15.23 -13.98
C LEU A 13 17.39 14.80 -14.34
N VAL A 14 18.11 14.19 -13.39
CA VAL A 14 19.47 13.67 -13.63
C VAL A 14 19.44 12.53 -14.64
N CYS A 15 18.56 11.54 -14.45
CA CYS A 15 18.46 10.37 -15.33
C CYS A 15 17.93 10.71 -16.72
N ASN A 16 17.02 11.69 -16.84
CA ASN A 16 16.39 12.08 -18.11
C ASN A 16 17.40 12.65 -19.13
N SER A 17 18.56 13.10 -18.66
CA SER A 17 19.65 13.56 -19.54
C SER A 17 20.30 12.42 -20.34
N SER A 18 20.28 11.19 -19.81
CA SER A 18 20.95 10.02 -20.39
C SER A 18 19.98 8.95 -20.88
N HIS A 19 18.79 8.86 -20.28
CA HIS A 19 17.74 7.90 -20.60
C HIS A 19 16.45 8.67 -20.83
N LYS A 20 15.56 8.20 -21.71
CA LYS A 20 14.23 8.80 -21.92
C LYS A 20 13.13 7.94 -21.30
N PRO A 21 13.07 7.79 -19.96
CA PRO A 21 12.04 6.96 -19.34
C PRO A 21 10.66 7.64 -19.47
N PRO A 22 9.58 6.87 -19.69
CA PRO A 22 8.25 7.44 -19.61
C PRO A 22 7.97 7.94 -18.18
N LEU A 23 7.41 9.14 -18.10
CA LEU A 23 6.87 9.71 -16.87
C LEU A 23 5.39 9.33 -16.75
N ILE A 24 5.07 8.50 -15.76
CA ILE A 24 3.70 8.08 -15.46
C ILE A 24 3.30 8.78 -14.18
N ILE A 25 2.19 9.52 -14.24
CA ILE A 25 1.63 10.25 -13.11
C ILE A 25 0.39 9.50 -12.64
N THR A 26 0.33 9.19 -11.35
CA THR A 26 -0.84 8.58 -10.73
C THR A 26 -2.03 9.54 -10.81
N ASP A 27 -3.21 9.04 -11.19
CA ASP A 27 -4.44 9.82 -11.12
C ASP A 27 -4.69 10.27 -9.66
N PRO A 28 -4.91 11.58 -9.39
CA PRO A 28 -5.07 12.08 -8.03
C PRO A 28 -6.24 11.44 -7.26
N ARG A 29 -7.28 10.99 -7.95
CA ARG A 29 -8.44 10.33 -7.31
C ARG A 29 -8.07 8.93 -6.83
N PHE A 30 -7.25 8.22 -7.62
CA PHE A 30 -6.74 6.91 -7.24
C PHE A 30 -5.75 7.02 -6.08
N ASP A 31 -4.89 8.04 -6.10
CA ASP A 31 -3.98 8.37 -5.00
C ASP A 31 -4.75 8.61 -3.68
N VAL A 32 -5.74 9.50 -3.71
CA VAL A 32 -6.60 9.78 -2.55
C VAL A 32 -7.36 8.55 -2.07
N LEU A 33 -7.83 7.69 -2.99
CA LEU A 33 -8.50 6.44 -2.62
C LEU A 33 -7.58 5.53 -1.82
N CYS A 34 -6.38 5.25 -2.33
CA CYS A 34 -5.37 4.44 -1.64
C CYS A 34 -5.03 5.02 -0.27
N ALA A 35 -4.76 6.33 -0.21
CA ALA A 35 -4.43 7.02 1.03
C ALA A 35 -5.55 6.93 2.08
N ARG A 36 -6.81 7.11 1.67
CA ARG A 36 -7.97 7.04 2.59
C ARG A 36 -8.17 5.64 3.14
N ILE A 37 -8.01 4.60 2.33
CA ILE A 37 -8.15 3.21 2.78
C ILE A 37 -7.08 2.89 3.84
N VAL A 38 -5.80 3.09 3.53
CA VAL A 38 -4.72 2.79 4.48
C VAL A 38 -4.85 3.64 5.74
N LYS A 39 -5.20 4.93 5.60
CA LYS A 39 -5.42 5.80 6.75
C LYS A 39 -6.55 5.32 7.66
N TYR A 40 -7.65 4.82 7.09
CA TYR A 40 -8.73 4.23 7.87
C TYR A 40 -8.26 3.02 8.68
N TYR A 41 -7.56 2.06 8.04
CA TYR A 41 -7.05 0.88 8.73
C TYR A 41 -6.02 1.23 9.80
N SER A 42 -5.13 2.20 9.54
CA SER A 42 -4.14 2.66 10.51
C SER A 42 -4.79 3.33 11.72
N LEU A 43 -5.77 4.20 11.50
CA LEU A 43 -6.54 4.83 12.60
C LEU A 43 -7.29 3.79 13.43
N LYS A 44 -7.96 2.85 12.77
CA LYS A 44 -8.69 1.76 13.42
C LYS A 44 -7.74 0.93 14.29
N ARG A 45 -6.63 0.45 13.72
CA ARG A 45 -5.62 -0.36 14.42
C ARG A 45 -5.03 0.40 15.60
N PHE A 46 -4.77 1.70 15.45
CA PHE A 46 -4.25 2.53 16.54
C PHE A 46 -5.23 2.60 17.72
N VAL A 47 -6.50 2.90 17.47
CA VAL A 47 -7.52 2.95 18.53
C VAL A 47 -7.69 1.58 19.18
N GLU A 48 -7.80 0.51 18.39
CA GLU A 48 -8.00 -0.85 18.89
C GLU A 48 -6.80 -1.38 19.71
N LYS A 49 -5.56 -1.01 19.36
CA LYS A 49 -4.36 -1.51 20.05
C LYS A 49 -3.88 -0.64 21.21
N THR A 50 -4.13 0.65 21.16
CA THR A 50 -3.58 1.60 22.14
C THR A 50 -4.63 2.15 23.09
N GLU A 51 -5.92 2.00 22.75
CA GLU A 51 -7.07 2.60 23.46
C GLU A 51 -7.00 4.14 23.53
N LYS A 52 -6.13 4.78 22.72
CA LYS A 52 -5.96 6.23 22.66
C LYS A 52 -6.96 6.90 21.73
N ASP A 53 -7.10 8.21 21.91
CA ASP A 53 -7.92 9.05 21.05
C ASP A 53 -7.32 9.17 19.64
N VAL A 54 -8.17 9.13 18.62
CA VAL A 54 -7.79 9.25 17.20
C VAL A 54 -6.94 10.48 16.89
N ARG A 55 -7.07 11.57 17.66
CA ARG A 55 -6.29 12.81 17.51
C ARG A 55 -4.80 12.61 17.82
N GLU A 56 -4.46 11.60 18.63
CA GLU A 56 -3.07 11.27 18.96
C GLU A 56 -2.36 10.48 17.84
N TRP A 57 -3.11 9.92 16.89
CA TRP A 57 -2.57 9.07 15.83
C TRP A 57 -1.46 9.76 15.03
N GLY A 58 -1.66 11.06 14.73
CA GLY A 58 -0.74 11.83 13.89
C GLY A 58 0.66 11.99 14.49
N ALA A 59 0.75 12.12 15.81
CA ALA A 59 2.03 12.18 16.51
C ALA A 59 2.74 10.81 16.54
N ALA A 60 1.97 9.71 16.55
CA ALA A 60 2.52 8.35 16.58
C ALA A 60 2.94 7.79 15.21
N HIS A 61 2.39 8.33 14.11
CA HIS A 61 2.56 7.79 12.74
C HIS A 61 3.09 8.83 11.74
N GLU A 62 3.80 9.86 12.21
CA GLU A 62 4.32 10.95 11.37
C GLU A 62 3.26 11.52 10.41
N GLY A 63 2.09 11.86 10.94
CA GLY A 63 0.87 12.05 10.15
C GLY A 63 0.94 13.03 8.99
N ALA A 64 1.89 13.98 8.99
CA ALA A 64 2.15 14.90 7.89
C ALA A 64 2.84 14.25 6.68
N ASN A 65 3.66 13.22 6.93
CA ASN A 65 4.41 12.48 5.91
C ASN A 65 3.81 11.09 5.63
N PHE A 66 2.76 10.71 6.37
CA PHE A 66 2.12 9.41 6.22
C PHE A 66 1.66 9.18 4.78
N HIS A 67 2.10 8.06 4.22
CA HIS A 67 1.78 7.67 2.85
C HIS A 67 1.64 6.15 2.77
N TYR A 68 0.84 5.66 1.82
CA TYR A 68 0.72 4.24 1.54
C TYR A 68 1.98 3.70 0.83
N SER A 69 2.24 2.40 0.93
CA SER A 69 3.34 1.72 0.25
C SER A 69 3.07 1.58 -1.26
N SER A 70 4.11 1.46 -2.08
CA SER A 70 3.92 1.13 -3.51
C SER A 70 3.21 -0.22 -3.71
N GLY A 71 3.33 -1.15 -2.75
CA GLY A 71 2.62 -2.42 -2.74
C GLY A 71 1.10 -2.25 -2.65
N MET A 72 0.64 -1.33 -1.79
CA MET A 72 -0.79 -0.97 -1.69
C MET A 72 -1.33 -0.45 -3.01
N GLN A 73 -0.60 0.46 -3.65
CA GLN A 73 -1.01 1.01 -4.93
C GLN A 73 -1.13 -0.08 -6.01
N ALA A 74 -0.18 -1.01 -6.04
CA ALA A 74 -0.19 -2.13 -6.97
C ALA A 74 -1.38 -3.07 -6.74
N ILE A 75 -1.71 -3.38 -5.48
CA ILE A 75 -2.88 -4.21 -5.15
C ILE A 75 -4.18 -3.51 -5.56
N MET A 76 -4.33 -2.23 -5.24
CA MET A 76 -5.54 -1.47 -5.60
C MET A 76 -5.71 -1.36 -7.11
N LEU A 77 -4.63 -1.18 -7.86
CA LEU A 77 -4.65 -1.15 -9.32
C LEU A 77 -5.06 -2.51 -9.88
N ALA A 78 -4.43 -3.59 -9.38
CA ALA A 78 -4.73 -4.95 -9.80
C ALA A 78 -6.20 -5.31 -9.54
N LEU A 79 -6.75 -4.95 -8.38
CA LEU A 79 -8.17 -5.14 -8.08
C LEU A 79 -9.09 -4.32 -8.99
N GLY A 80 -8.66 -3.16 -9.46
CA GLY A 80 -9.41 -2.35 -10.43
C GLY A 80 -9.44 -2.93 -11.83
N VAL A 81 -8.42 -3.68 -12.25
CA VAL A 81 -8.27 -4.19 -13.63
C VAL A 81 -8.50 -5.70 -13.78
N CYS A 82 -8.30 -6.49 -12.73
CA CYS A 82 -8.43 -7.95 -12.76
C CYS A 82 -9.65 -8.43 -11.98
N GLU A 83 -10.22 -9.56 -12.41
CA GLU A 83 -11.24 -10.30 -11.65
C GLU A 83 -10.63 -11.10 -10.49
N LYS A 84 -9.39 -11.56 -10.66
CA LYS A 84 -8.69 -12.39 -9.68
C LYS A 84 -7.25 -11.92 -9.56
N VAL A 85 -6.80 -11.70 -8.33
CA VAL A 85 -5.46 -11.19 -8.03
C VAL A 85 -4.78 -12.14 -7.04
N SER A 86 -3.73 -12.84 -7.47
CA SER A 86 -2.85 -13.58 -6.56
C SER A 86 -1.68 -12.71 -6.13
N VAL A 87 -1.40 -12.66 -4.83
CA VAL A 87 -0.35 -11.83 -4.24
C VAL A 87 0.73 -12.69 -3.60
N TYR A 88 1.99 -12.33 -3.84
CA TYR A 88 3.17 -13.05 -3.37
C TYR A 88 4.17 -12.09 -2.74
N GLY A 89 4.92 -12.55 -1.73
CA GLY A 89 6.01 -11.79 -1.14
C GLY A 89 5.60 -10.61 -0.24
N PHE A 90 4.37 -10.62 0.28
CA PHE A 90 3.91 -9.70 1.33
C PHE A 90 3.87 -10.43 2.69
N GLY A 91 3.92 -9.68 3.80
CA GLY A 91 3.81 -10.26 5.15
C GLY A 91 4.99 -11.17 5.56
N LYS A 92 6.20 -10.86 5.07
CA LYS A 92 7.39 -11.68 5.33
C LYS A 92 7.79 -11.65 6.81
N SER A 93 8.55 -12.66 7.23
CA SER A 93 9.17 -12.69 8.56
C SER A 93 10.03 -11.44 8.81
N ALA A 94 10.04 -10.93 10.04
CA ALA A 94 10.94 -9.84 10.45
C ALA A 94 12.44 -10.20 10.31
N LEU A 95 12.77 -11.49 10.16
CA LEU A 95 14.13 -11.97 9.91
C LEU A 95 14.51 -11.92 8.42
N ALA A 96 13.53 -11.76 7.53
CA ALA A 96 13.74 -11.71 6.08
C ALA A 96 14.34 -10.37 5.64
N LYS A 97 14.92 -10.37 4.44
CA LYS A 97 15.38 -9.14 3.80
C LYS A 97 14.18 -8.32 3.33
N HIS A 98 14.25 -7.00 3.48
CA HIS A 98 13.24 -6.06 3.02
C HIS A 98 12.97 -6.24 1.51
N HIS A 99 14.04 -6.18 0.70
CA HIS A 99 14.01 -6.64 -0.69
C HIS A 99 14.84 -7.90 -0.87
N TYR A 100 14.34 -8.86 -1.64
CA TYR A 100 15.01 -10.15 -1.89
C TYR A 100 16.41 -10.00 -2.49
N HIS A 101 16.65 -8.92 -3.24
CA HIS A 101 17.91 -8.62 -3.92
C HIS A 101 18.82 -7.63 -3.16
N THR A 102 18.49 -7.24 -1.93
CA THR A 102 19.32 -6.32 -1.12
C THR A 102 19.72 -6.94 0.22
N ASN A 103 20.57 -6.25 0.99
CA ASN A 103 20.89 -6.61 2.38
C ASN A 103 20.14 -5.75 3.41
N GLN A 104 19.26 -4.84 2.96
CA GLN A 104 18.40 -4.08 3.86
C GLN A 104 17.41 -5.06 4.51
N LYS A 105 17.29 -5.00 5.83
CA LYS A 105 16.37 -5.85 6.60
C LYS A 105 15.20 -5.08 7.19
N ALA A 106 15.40 -3.81 7.54
CA ALA A 106 14.36 -2.98 8.13
C ALA A 106 13.44 -2.40 7.06
N GLU A 107 12.14 -2.45 7.32
CA GLU A 107 11.16 -1.66 6.59
C GLU A 107 11.30 -0.18 6.98
N LEU A 108 11.02 0.72 6.04
CA LEU A 108 10.91 2.14 6.35
C LEU A 108 9.69 2.37 7.24
N SER A 109 9.84 3.10 8.34
CA SER A 109 8.75 3.44 9.28
C SER A 109 7.69 4.38 8.70
N LEU A 110 7.85 4.80 7.44
CA LEU A 110 6.97 5.74 6.75
C LEU A 110 5.59 5.15 6.43
N HIS A 111 5.51 3.82 6.33
CA HIS A 111 4.28 3.09 6.00
C HIS A 111 3.82 2.28 7.21
N ASP A 112 2.51 2.25 7.44
CA ASP A 112 1.90 1.32 8.39
C ASP A 112 1.56 0.02 7.65
N TYR A 113 2.57 -0.81 7.39
CA TYR A 113 2.44 -2.06 6.65
C TYR A 113 1.41 -3.01 7.28
N GLU A 114 1.33 -2.99 8.61
CA GLU A 114 0.37 -3.80 9.35
C GLU A 114 -1.07 -3.40 9.05
N ALA A 115 -1.35 -2.09 8.94
CA ALA A 115 -2.65 -1.61 8.51
C ALA A 115 -2.97 -2.01 7.05
N GLU A 116 -1.99 -1.98 6.16
CA GLU A 116 -2.16 -2.46 4.79
C GLU A 116 -2.46 -3.97 4.76
N TYR A 117 -1.73 -4.75 5.55
CA TYR A 117 -1.95 -6.19 5.65
C TYR A 117 -3.33 -6.51 6.22
N ASP A 118 -3.81 -5.79 7.22
CA ASP A 118 -5.18 -5.94 7.72
C ASP A 118 -6.22 -5.76 6.60
N PHE A 119 -6.02 -4.74 5.73
CA PHE A 119 -6.87 -4.52 4.56
C PHE A 119 -6.81 -5.68 3.56
N TYR A 120 -5.61 -6.17 3.22
CA TYR A 120 -5.48 -7.30 2.30
C TYR A 120 -6.14 -8.58 2.86
N HIS A 121 -6.02 -8.83 4.17
CA HIS A 121 -6.69 -9.94 4.82
C HIS A 121 -8.22 -9.81 4.76
N ASP A 122 -8.75 -8.59 4.91
CA ASP A 122 -10.19 -8.34 4.75
C ASP A 122 -10.65 -8.60 3.31
N LEU A 123 -9.87 -8.22 2.30
CA LEU A 123 -10.18 -8.51 0.89
C LEU A 123 -10.20 -10.01 0.57
N VAL A 124 -9.29 -10.78 1.18
CA VAL A 124 -9.28 -12.26 1.05
C VAL A 124 -10.50 -12.88 1.73
N LYS A 125 -10.84 -12.42 2.94
CA LYS A 125 -11.93 -12.99 3.76
C LYS A 125 -13.32 -12.54 3.30
N ARG A 126 -13.40 -11.37 2.68
CA ARG A 126 -14.65 -10.68 2.30
C ARG A 126 -14.51 -10.09 0.89
N PRO A 127 -14.39 -10.92 -0.15
CA PRO A 127 -14.23 -10.45 -1.54
C PRO A 127 -15.47 -9.73 -2.08
N GLN A 128 -16.62 -9.89 -1.43
CA GLN A 128 -17.88 -9.26 -1.83
C GLN A 128 -18.05 -7.92 -1.13
N LEU A 129 -17.65 -6.84 -1.81
CA LEU A 129 -18.23 -5.51 -1.58
C LEU A 129 -19.41 -5.37 -2.53
N GLU A 130 -20.63 -5.34 -1.99
CA GLU A 130 -21.83 -5.06 -2.78
C GLU A 130 -21.66 -3.67 -3.42
N ASP A 131 -21.57 -3.64 -4.75
CA ASP A 131 -21.75 -2.38 -5.47
C ASP A 131 -23.21 -1.94 -5.32
N THR A 132 -23.41 -0.67 -5.00
CA THR A 132 -24.73 0.00 -4.92
C THR A 132 -25.57 -0.12 -6.20
N THR A 133 -24.97 -0.58 -7.30
CA THR A 133 -25.63 -0.84 -8.59
C THR A 133 -26.22 -2.24 -8.74
N GLY A 134 -26.00 -3.15 -7.78
CA GLY A 134 -26.44 -4.55 -7.87
C GLY A 134 -25.63 -5.42 -8.85
N LEU A 135 -24.56 -4.89 -9.44
CA LEU A 135 -23.61 -5.66 -10.24
C LEU A 135 -22.59 -6.33 -9.32
N ARG A 136 -22.73 -7.65 -9.17
CA ARG A 136 -21.82 -8.49 -8.39
C ARG A 136 -20.49 -8.62 -9.14
N THR A 137 -19.50 -7.79 -8.80
CA THR A 137 -18.13 -8.03 -9.23
C THR A 137 -17.45 -8.92 -8.21
N ASP A 138 -17.38 -10.23 -8.48
CA ASP A 138 -16.68 -11.20 -7.63
C ASP A 138 -15.16 -11.04 -7.82
N ARG A 139 -14.63 -9.90 -7.35
CA ARG A 139 -13.19 -9.63 -7.42
C ARG A 139 -12.52 -10.17 -6.18
N SER A 140 -11.66 -11.17 -6.36
CA SER A 140 -11.04 -11.88 -5.24
C SER A 140 -9.54 -11.61 -5.18
N LEU A 141 -9.07 -11.27 -3.98
CA LEU A 141 -7.65 -11.30 -3.62
C LEU A 141 -7.33 -12.70 -3.07
N ILE A 142 -6.32 -13.34 -3.63
CA ILE A 142 -5.75 -14.57 -3.09
C ILE A 142 -4.39 -14.23 -2.51
N TRP A 143 -4.27 -14.42 -1.21
CA TRP A 143 -3.02 -14.24 -0.50
C TRP A 143 -2.31 -15.58 -0.36
N GLU A 144 -1.24 -15.76 -1.13
CA GLU A 144 -0.42 -16.95 -1.04
C GLU A 144 0.75 -16.67 -0.10
N ASN A 145 0.68 -17.25 1.10
CA ASN A 145 1.80 -17.23 2.05
C ASN A 145 2.99 -17.93 1.40
N SER A 146 3.84 -17.12 0.77
CA SER A 146 5.09 -17.56 0.19
C SER A 146 6.07 -17.68 1.35
N LEU A 147 6.43 -18.91 1.68
CA LEU A 147 7.51 -19.27 2.60
C LEU A 147 8.81 -18.55 2.16
N VAL A 148 9.10 -17.39 2.72
CA VAL A 148 10.42 -16.74 2.66
C VAL A 148 10.76 -16.13 4.01
#